data_AF-A0A3M7AIP1-F1
#
_entry.id   AF-A0A3M7AIP1-F1
#
_cell.length_a   1.000
_cell.length_b   1.000
_cell.length_c   1.000
_cell.angle_alpha   90.00
_cell.angle_beta   90.00
_cell.angle_gamma   90.00
#
_symmetry.space_group_name_H-M   'P 1'
#
loop_
_entity.id
_entity.type
_entity.pdbx_description
1 polymer ?
#
loop_
_entity_poly.entity_id
_entity_poly.type
_entity_poly.pdbx_seq_one_letter_code
_entity_poly.pdbx_strand_id
1 'polypeptide(L)'
;MAHHNHNLTTVSAVWLLPIVSTIVAAASGGIVASVIPSSHPHEALITLITSHVLWGTGFPLAMCELVIYFLRLSTQIIVSTFLPLGPLGQGGFGILQLGQVAMTVFRETDSLPAAASHVLPPGEVLYTVGFLVALFLWGFGLVWLFFAVATVYRTPKFPFNMG
;
A
#
# COMPACT_ATOMS: atom_id res chain seq x y z
N MET A 1 -0.97 13.45 36.36
CA MET A 1 -1.00 12.09 35.79
C MET A 1 -2.31 11.92 35.06
N ALA A 2 -2.33 12.08 33.74
CA ALA A 2 -3.53 11.86 32.95
C ALA A 2 -3.66 10.35 32.71
N HIS A 3 -4.53 9.69 33.47
CA HIS A 3 -4.94 8.32 33.17
C HIS A 3 -5.77 8.33 31.88
N HIS A 4 -5.12 8.06 30.74
CA HIS A 4 -5.81 7.78 29.50
C HIS A 4 -6.30 6.33 29.57
N ASN A 5 -7.61 6.15 29.77
CA ASN A 5 -8.23 4.84 29.65
C ASN A 5 -8.08 4.36 28.20
N HIS A 6 -7.06 3.55 27.94
CA HIS A 6 -6.89 2.78 26.72
C HIS A 6 -7.99 1.71 26.67
N ASN A 7 -9.23 2.12 26.40
CA ASN A 7 -10.26 1.18 26.04
C ASN A 7 -10.02 0.84 24.57
N LEU A 8 -9.66 -0.43 24.30
CA LEU A 8 -9.43 -0.98 22.96
C LEU A 8 -10.66 -0.84 22.03
N THR A 9 -11.79 -0.37 22.58
CA THR A 9 -13.03 -0.02 21.89
C THR A 9 -13.00 1.33 21.17
N THR A 10 -12.02 2.21 21.45
CA THR A 10 -11.95 3.57 20.85
C THR A 10 -11.21 3.63 19.50
N VAL A 11 -10.59 2.52 19.07
CA VAL A 11 -9.92 2.45 17.76
C VAL A 11 -10.99 2.31 16.67
N SER A 12 -11.44 3.46 16.15
CA SER A 12 -12.41 3.56 15.07
C SER A 12 -11.72 3.43 13.70
N ALA A 13 -12.42 2.87 12.70
CA ALA A 13 -11.98 2.81 11.30
C ALA A 13 -11.62 4.19 10.71
N VAL A 14 -12.04 5.29 11.36
CA VAL A 14 -11.60 6.65 11.02
C VAL A 14 -10.07 6.80 11.10
N TRP A 15 -9.38 6.05 11.97
CA TRP A 15 -7.92 6.06 12.08
C TRP A 15 -7.22 5.44 10.86
N LEU A 16 -7.93 4.66 10.05
CA LEU A 16 -7.41 4.14 8.77
C LEU A 16 -7.36 5.19 7.68
N LEU A 17 -8.23 6.21 7.73
CA LEU A 17 -8.35 7.19 6.64
C LEU A 17 -7.03 7.93 6.34
N PRO A 18 -6.27 8.43 7.34
CA PRO A 18 -5.00 9.10 7.09
C PRO A 18 -3.89 8.13 6.65
N ILE A 19 -3.95 6.87 7.09
CA ILE A 19 -2.92 5.87 6.75
C ILE A 19 -3.12 5.44 5.30
N VAL A 20 -4.33 5.06 4.92
CA VAL A 20 -4.64 4.60 3.56
C VAL A 20 -4.44 5.72 2.54
N SER A 21 -4.77 6.98 2.88
CA SER A 21 -4.58 8.11 1.97
C SER A 21 -3.11 8.31 1.58
N THR A 22 -2.16 8.03 2.48
CA THR A 22 -0.72 8.11 2.18
C THR A 22 -0.27 7.06 1.16
N ILE A 23 -0.80 5.83 1.27
CA ILE A 23 -0.51 4.72 0.32
C ILE A 23 -1.11 5.04 -1.05
N VAL A 24 -2.35 5.56 -1.07
CA VAL A 24 -3.00 6.00 -2.32
C VAL A 24 -2.24 7.16 -2.95
N ALA A 25 -1.81 8.14 -2.16
CA ALA A 25 -1.01 9.27 -2.64
C ALA A 25 0.33 8.81 -3.22
N ALA A 26 0.99 7.84 -2.61
CA ALA A 26 2.21 7.24 -3.16
C ALA A 26 1.98 6.55 -4.51
N ALA A 27 0.93 5.75 -4.63
CA ALA A 27 0.58 5.09 -5.89
C ALA A 27 0.25 6.11 -6.99
N SER A 28 -0.55 7.12 -6.67
CA SER A 28 -0.87 8.23 -7.59
C SER A 28 0.36 9.03 -7.98
N GLY A 29 1.27 9.30 -7.04
CA GLY A 29 2.54 9.97 -7.29
C GLY A 29 3.43 9.19 -8.26
N GLY A 30 3.41 7.85 -8.19
CA GLY A 30 4.04 7.00 -9.21
C GLY A 30 3.44 7.21 -10.61
N ILE A 31 2.11 7.27 -10.73
CA ILE A 31 1.45 7.56 -12.02
C ILE A 31 1.83 8.97 -12.53
N VAL A 32 1.81 9.97 -11.65
CA VAL A 32 2.20 11.35 -12.00
C VAL A 32 3.66 11.38 -12.48
N ALA A 33 4.58 10.69 -11.79
CA ALA A 33 5.97 10.61 -12.20
C ALA A 33 6.16 9.97 -13.59
N SER A 34 5.23 9.12 -14.05
CA SER A 34 5.30 8.52 -15.39
C SER A 34 4.89 9.45 -16.54
N VAL A 35 4.17 10.54 -16.25
CA VAL A 35 3.69 11.50 -17.25
C VAL A 35 4.45 12.81 -17.27
N ILE A 36 5.38 13.02 -16.32
CA ILE A 36 6.24 14.20 -16.30
C ILE A 36 7.14 14.17 -17.55
N PRO A 37 7.20 15.24 -18.34
CA PRO A 37 8.04 15.29 -19.53
C PRO A 37 9.53 15.10 -19.22
N SER A 38 10.25 14.37 -20.08
CA SER A 38 11.71 14.15 -19.96
C SER A 38 12.55 15.44 -20.03
N SER A 39 11.93 16.61 -20.25
CA SER A 39 12.57 17.92 -20.12
C SER A 39 12.81 18.34 -18.66
N HIS A 40 12.12 17.72 -17.69
CA HIS A 40 12.26 18.00 -16.25
C HIS A 40 12.54 16.70 -15.44
N PRO A 41 13.64 15.98 -15.72
CA PRO A 41 13.91 14.67 -15.11
C PRO A 41 14.08 14.75 -13.58
N HIS A 42 14.54 15.89 -13.07
CA HIS A 42 14.70 16.11 -11.63
C HIS A 42 13.36 16.17 -10.88
N GLU A 43 12.30 16.70 -11.49
CA GLU A 43 10.96 16.73 -10.88
C GLU A 43 10.34 15.34 -10.83
N ALA A 44 10.53 14.54 -11.89
CA ALA A 44 10.13 13.13 -11.91
C ALA A 44 10.83 12.32 -10.82
N LEU A 45 12.13 12.55 -10.63
CA LEU A 45 12.91 11.90 -9.57
C LEU A 45 12.43 12.30 -8.17
N ILE A 46 12.21 13.58 -7.89
CA ILE A 46 11.69 14.02 -6.58
C ILE A 46 10.33 13.38 -6.31
N THR A 47 9.44 13.37 -7.31
CA THR A 47 8.10 12.78 -7.19
C THR A 47 8.19 11.28 -6.91
N LEU A 48 9.11 10.57 -7.57
CA LEU A 48 9.34 9.15 -7.34
C LEU A 48 9.87 8.85 -5.93
N ILE A 49 10.85 9.63 -5.45
CA ILE A 49 11.44 9.44 -4.11
C ILE A 49 10.42 9.75 -3.02
N THR A 50 9.72 10.88 -3.13
CA THR A 50 8.67 11.25 -2.17
C THR A 50 7.58 10.20 -2.11
N SER A 51 7.16 9.66 -3.26
CA SER A 51 6.18 8.57 -3.33
C SER A 51 6.68 7.28 -2.66
N HIS A 52 7.96 6.91 -2.82
CA HIS A 52 8.55 5.77 -2.10
C HIS A 52 8.56 5.99 -0.58
N VAL A 53 8.85 7.20 -0.11
CA VAL A 53 8.83 7.54 1.32
C VAL A 53 7.40 7.48 1.87
N LEU A 54 6.41 8.00 1.13
CA LEU A 54 5.00 7.92 1.52
C LEU A 54 4.54 6.45 1.60
N TRP A 55 4.91 5.62 0.62
CA TRP A 55 4.59 4.20 0.65
C TRP A 55 5.25 3.51 1.85
N GLY A 56 6.54 3.77 2.09
CA GLY A 56 7.33 3.17 3.17
C GLY A 56 6.88 3.57 4.57
N THR A 57 6.22 4.72 4.73
CA THR A 57 5.61 5.15 6.00
C THR A 57 4.18 4.66 6.15
N GLY A 58 3.36 4.76 5.10
CA GLY A 58 1.95 4.37 5.11
C GLY A 58 1.74 2.86 5.19
N PHE A 59 2.50 2.08 4.42
CA PHE A 59 2.28 0.64 4.31
C PHE A 59 2.56 -0.13 5.61
N PRO A 60 3.68 0.07 6.33
CA PRO A 60 3.91 -0.58 7.62
C PRO A 60 2.88 -0.18 8.68
N LEU A 61 2.44 1.09 8.68
CA LEU A 61 1.38 1.55 9.58
C LEU A 61 0.05 0.85 9.29
N ALA A 62 -0.28 0.61 8.02
CA ALA A 62 -1.45 -0.17 7.64
C ALA A 62 -1.34 -1.65 8.07
N MET A 63 -0.13 -2.23 8.08
CA MET A 63 0.08 -3.59 8.59
C MET A 63 -0.11 -3.66 10.11
N CYS A 64 0.35 -2.66 10.87
CA CYS A 64 0.07 -2.57 12.30
C CYS A 64 -1.42 -2.47 12.61
N GLU A 65 -2.16 -1.68 11.82
CA GLU A 65 -3.61 -1.57 11.95
C GLU A 65 -4.32 -2.89 11.68
N LEU A 66 -3.92 -3.61 10.62
CA LEU A 66 -4.46 -4.93 10.28
C LEU A 66 -4.32 -5.93 11.45
N VAL A 67 -3.23 -5.85 12.22
CA VAL A 67 -3.04 -6.68 13.43
C VAL A 67 -4.02 -6.30 14.54
N ILE A 68 -4.18 -5.00 14.82
CA ILE A 68 -5.14 -4.49 15.81
C ILE A 68 -6.57 -4.85 15.41
N TYR A 69 -6.87 -4.77 14.12
CA TYR A 69 -8.15 -5.15 13.55
C TYR A 69 -8.43 -6.65 13.70
N PHE A 70 -7.45 -7.51 13.45
CA PHE A 70 -7.55 -8.95 13.68
C PHE A 70 -7.92 -9.28 15.13
N LEU A 71 -7.34 -8.56 16.10
CA LEU A 71 -7.69 -8.71 17.53
C LEU A 71 -9.16 -8.33 17.81
N ARG A 72 -9.70 -7.34 17.08
CA ARG A 72 -11.09 -6.87 17.25
C ARG A 72 -12.12 -7.78 16.55
N LEU A 73 -11.73 -8.48 15.49
CA LEU A 73 -12.61 -9.32 14.68
C LEU A 73 -13.27 -10.47 15.47
N SER A 74 -12.82 -10.74 16.70
CA SER A 74 -13.52 -11.61 17.65
C SER A 74 -14.95 -11.15 18.02
N THR A 75 -15.40 -9.93 17.65
CA THR A 75 -16.64 -9.36 18.20
C THR A 75 -17.64 -8.69 17.22
N GLN A 76 -17.31 -8.37 15.95
CA GLN A 76 -18.26 -7.68 15.05
C GLN A 76 -18.20 -8.05 13.54
N ILE A 77 -19.40 -8.31 12.99
CA ILE A 77 -19.98 -8.17 11.63
C ILE A 77 -19.13 -8.42 10.36
N ILE A 78 -19.60 -9.43 9.61
CA ILE A 78 -19.40 -9.85 8.20
C ILE A 78 -18.82 -8.86 7.16
N VAL A 79 -19.15 -7.56 7.22
CA VAL A 79 -18.68 -6.57 6.23
C VAL A 79 -17.22 -6.15 6.51
N SER A 80 -16.74 -6.35 7.75
CA SER A 80 -15.37 -6.09 8.18
C SER A 80 -14.31 -6.89 7.41
N THR A 81 -14.66 -8.07 6.89
CA THR A 81 -13.69 -8.97 6.24
C THR A 81 -13.10 -8.41 4.94
N PHE A 82 -13.75 -7.41 4.33
CA PHE A 82 -13.26 -6.74 3.11
C PHE A 82 -12.31 -5.57 3.38
N LEU A 83 -12.30 -5.02 4.61
CA LEU A 83 -11.50 -3.84 4.94
C LEU A 83 -9.99 -4.04 4.70
N PRO A 84 -9.39 -5.20 5.08
CA PRO A 84 -7.97 -5.46 4.87
C PRO A 84 -7.58 -5.62 3.39
N LEU A 85 -8.52 -5.97 2.50
CA LEU A 85 -8.22 -6.15 1.07
C LEU A 85 -7.79 -4.84 0.40
N GLY A 86 -8.32 -3.70 0.84
CA GLY A 86 -8.00 -2.39 0.28
C GLY A 86 -6.52 -2.04 0.44
N PRO A 87 -5.99 -1.93 1.67
CA PRO A 87 -4.58 -1.60 1.90
C PRO A 87 -3.59 -2.60 1.30
N LEU A 88 -3.94 -3.91 1.28
CA LEU A 88 -3.09 -4.95 0.68
C LEU A 88 -3.01 -4.82 -0.84
N GLY A 89 -4.16 -4.67 -1.50
CA GLY A 89 -4.22 -4.49 -2.95
C GLY A 89 -3.56 -3.17 -3.38
N GLN A 90 -3.89 -2.07 -2.71
CA GLN A 90 -3.36 -0.75 -3.04
C GLN A 90 -1.87 -0.63 -2.72
N GLY A 91 -1.41 -1.25 -1.62
CA GLY A 91 0.01 -1.35 -1.28
C GLY A 91 0.80 -2.12 -2.34
N GLY A 92 0.26 -3.26 -2.80
CA GLY A 92 0.87 -4.07 -3.86
C GLY A 92 0.91 -3.34 -5.21
N PHE A 93 -0.19 -2.70 -5.62
CA PHE A 93 -0.22 -1.88 -6.83
C PHE A 93 0.78 -0.72 -6.74
N GLY A 94 0.80 0.00 -5.62
CA GLY A 94 1.67 1.16 -5.42
C GLY A 94 3.16 0.81 -5.55
N ILE A 95 3.63 -0.26 -4.91
CA ILE A 95 5.05 -0.64 -4.99
C ILE A 95 5.46 -1.11 -6.38
N LEU A 96 4.56 -1.83 -7.08
CA LEU A 96 4.82 -2.27 -8.45
C LEU A 96 4.88 -1.08 -9.42
N GLN A 97 3.94 -0.14 -9.30
CA GLN A 97 3.90 1.08 -10.12
C GLN A 97 5.17 1.93 -9.89
N LEU A 98 5.57 2.11 -8.63
CA LEU A 98 6.78 2.84 -8.28
C LEU A 98 8.04 2.17 -8.84
N GLY A 99 8.12 0.83 -8.79
CA GLY A 99 9.20 0.06 -9.41
C GLY A 99 9.25 0.20 -10.94
N GLN A 100 8.09 0.22 -11.61
CA GLN A 100 8.04 0.42 -13.08
C GLN A 100 8.57 1.79 -13.48
N VAL A 101 8.14 2.83 -12.76
CA VAL A 101 8.56 4.21 -13.05
C VAL A 101 10.00 4.46 -12.64
N ALA A 102 10.50 3.77 -11.63
CA ALA A 102 11.93 3.79 -11.30
C ALA A 102 12.82 3.31 -12.46
N MET A 103 12.38 2.34 -13.27
CA MET A 103 13.14 1.88 -14.43
C MET A 103 13.33 2.97 -15.50
N THR A 104 12.35 3.85 -15.69
CA THR A 104 12.44 4.92 -16.69
C THR A 104 13.18 6.13 -16.12
N VAL A 105 12.78 6.60 -14.94
CA VAL A 105 13.33 7.82 -14.32
C VAL A 105 14.81 7.69 -13.98
N PHE A 106 15.26 6.53 -13.48
CA PHE A 106 16.69 6.34 -13.17
C PHE A 106 17.57 6.22 -14.41
N ARG A 107 17.03 5.79 -15.56
CA ARG A 107 17.77 5.78 -16.83
C ARG A 107 17.96 7.20 -17.39
N GLU A 108 17.00 8.10 -17.16
CA GLU A 108 17.05 9.48 -17.66
C GLU A 108 17.89 10.42 -16.78
N THR A 109 17.98 10.14 -15.47
CA THR A 109 18.56 11.10 -14.51
C THR A 109 20.00 10.76 -14.08
N ASP A 110 20.51 9.57 -14.41
CA ASP A 110 21.85 9.05 -14.03
C ASP A 110 22.21 9.28 -12.54
N SER A 111 21.19 9.21 -11.67
CA SER A 111 21.24 9.75 -10.31
C SER A 111 21.84 8.80 -9.27
N LEU A 112 22.10 7.55 -9.64
CA LEU A 112 22.79 6.58 -8.78
C LEU A 112 24.13 6.18 -9.41
N PRO A 113 25.26 6.23 -8.67
CA PRO A 113 26.57 5.82 -9.17
C PRO A 113 26.63 4.37 -9.68
N ALA A 114 25.73 3.51 -9.17
CA ALA A 114 25.56 2.13 -9.61
C ALA A 114 24.89 1.99 -11.00
N ALA A 115 24.30 3.05 -11.55
CA ALA A 115 23.81 3.07 -12.93
C ALA A 115 24.96 3.09 -13.95
N ALA A 116 26.11 3.68 -13.58
CA ALA A 116 27.31 3.75 -14.43
C ALA A 116 28.08 2.42 -14.50
N SER A 117 28.02 1.60 -13.45
CA SER A 117 28.50 0.22 -13.51
C SER A 117 27.35 -0.67 -13.99
N HIS A 118 27.38 -1.07 -15.25
CA HIS A 118 26.45 -1.98 -15.96
C HIS A 118 26.14 -3.33 -15.25
N VAL A 119 26.63 -3.54 -14.04
CA VAL A 119 26.52 -4.74 -13.21
C VAL A 119 25.17 -4.80 -12.47
N LEU A 120 24.54 -3.66 -12.13
CA LEU A 120 23.24 -3.68 -11.44
C LEU A 120 22.38 -2.43 -11.72
N PRO A 121 21.51 -2.45 -12.75
CA PRO A 121 20.63 -1.33 -13.06
C PRO A 121 19.64 -1.07 -11.90
N PRO A 122 19.72 0.08 -11.21
CA PRO A 122 18.99 0.31 -9.96
C PRO A 122 17.47 0.28 -10.13
N GLY A 123 16.96 0.72 -11.29
CA GLY A 123 15.53 0.64 -11.60
C GLY A 123 15.01 -0.80 -11.76
N GLU A 124 15.79 -1.70 -12.37
CA GLU A 124 15.40 -3.10 -12.57
C GLU A 124 15.37 -3.86 -11.23
N VAL A 125 16.29 -3.54 -10.32
CA VAL A 125 16.27 -4.07 -8.95
C VAL A 125 15.01 -3.63 -8.21
N LEU A 126 14.68 -2.33 -8.25
CA LEU A 126 13.48 -1.80 -7.59
C LEU A 126 12.20 -2.40 -8.17
N TYR A 127 12.12 -2.58 -9.48
CA TYR A 127 11.00 -3.27 -10.12
C TYR A 127 10.90 -4.73 -9.67
N THR A 128 12.01 -5.47 -9.69
CA THR A 128 12.03 -6.89 -9.30
C THR A 128 11.64 -7.08 -7.84
N VAL A 129 12.21 -6.28 -6.94
CA VAL A 129 11.88 -6.29 -5.51
C VAL A 129 10.42 -5.87 -5.31
N GLY A 130 9.97 -4.81 -5.98
CA GLY A 130 8.59 -4.34 -5.94
C GLY A 130 7.60 -5.40 -6.42
N PHE A 131 7.93 -6.14 -7.47
CA PHE A 131 7.13 -7.26 -7.96
C PHE A 131 7.03 -8.39 -6.94
N LEU A 132 8.14 -8.79 -6.33
CA LEU A 132 8.13 -9.83 -5.28
C LEU A 132 7.29 -9.40 -4.09
N VAL A 133 7.45 -8.16 -3.61
CA VAL A 133 6.64 -7.61 -2.52
C VAL A 133 5.16 -7.59 -2.91
N ALA A 134 4.82 -7.08 -4.10
CA ALA A 134 3.45 -7.05 -4.59
C ALA A 134 2.83 -8.45 -4.67
N LEU A 135 3.60 -9.46 -5.09
CA LEU A 135 3.14 -10.84 -5.14
C LEU A 135 2.85 -11.42 -3.75
N PHE A 136 3.70 -11.14 -2.76
CA PHE A 136 3.44 -11.53 -1.37
C PHE A 136 2.19 -10.84 -0.80
N LEU A 137 2.02 -9.55 -1.05
CA LEU A 137 0.85 -8.79 -0.63
C LEU A 137 -0.43 -9.29 -1.28
N TRP A 138 -0.36 -9.64 -2.56
CA TRP A 138 -1.47 -10.21 -3.30
C TRP A 138 -1.84 -11.60 -2.79
N GLY A 139 -0.86 -12.47 -2.54
CA GLY A 139 -1.07 -13.79 -1.93
C GLY A 139 -1.71 -13.69 -0.54
N PHE A 140 -1.27 -12.74 0.28
CA PHE A 140 -1.90 -12.47 1.58
C PHE A 140 -3.33 -11.94 1.42
N GLY A 141 -3.57 -11.06 0.44
CA GLY A 141 -4.89 -10.56 0.08
C GLY A 141 -5.86 -11.68 -0.31
N LEU A 142 -5.41 -12.73 -1.01
CA LEU A 142 -6.28 -13.86 -1.39
C LEU A 142 -6.85 -14.61 -0.18
N VAL A 143 -6.09 -14.72 0.92
CA VAL A 143 -6.57 -15.35 2.16
C VAL A 143 -7.77 -14.57 2.71
N TRP A 144 -7.67 -13.23 2.72
CA TRP A 144 -8.74 -12.36 3.14
C TRP A 144 -9.94 -12.38 2.19
N LEU A 145 -9.69 -12.43 0.89
CA LEU A 145 -10.73 -12.55 -0.12
C LEU A 145 -11.52 -13.85 0.09
N PHE A 146 -10.83 -14.95 0.34
CA PHE A 146 -11.46 -16.24 0.64
C PHE A 146 -12.37 -16.15 1.87
N PHE A 147 -11.89 -15.56 2.97
CA PHE A 147 -12.73 -15.37 4.17
C PHE A 147 -13.92 -14.45 3.91
N ALA A 148 -13.72 -13.37 3.16
CA ALA A 148 -14.78 -12.44 2.83
C ALA A 148 -15.88 -13.11 1.97
N VAL A 149 -15.50 -13.86 0.94
CA VAL A 149 -16.43 -14.62 0.08
C VAL A 149 -17.13 -15.73 0.87
N ALA A 150 -16.41 -16.50 1.68
CA ALA A 150 -16.98 -17.55 2.53
C ALA A 150 -18.01 -16.98 3.52
N THR A 151 -17.75 -15.79 4.03
CA THR A 151 -18.65 -15.09 4.96
C THR A 151 -19.92 -14.60 4.25
N VAL A 152 -19.79 -14.03 3.04
CA VAL A 152 -20.94 -13.65 2.19
C VAL A 152 -21.80 -14.88 1.89
N TYR A 153 -21.18 -16.00 1.50
CA TYR A 153 -21.89 -17.24 1.16
C TYR A 153 -22.65 -17.85 2.35
N ARG A 154 -22.09 -17.75 3.56
CA ARG A 154 -22.72 -18.27 4.80
C ARG A 154 -23.77 -17.34 5.42
N THR A 155 -23.93 -16.11 4.92
CA THR A 155 -24.86 -15.13 5.49
C THR A 155 -26.13 -15.03 4.62
N PRO A 156 -27.24 -15.70 5.01
CA PRO A 156 -28.44 -15.85 4.15
C PRO A 156 -29.29 -14.58 4.00
N LYS A 157 -29.07 -13.54 4.83
CA LYS A 157 -29.69 -12.22 4.69
C LYS A 157 -28.61 -11.17 4.94
N PHE A 158 -28.21 -10.48 3.88
CA PHE A 158 -27.35 -9.31 3.97
C PHE A 158 -28.27 -8.10 4.28
N PRO A 159 -28.37 -7.61 5.53
CA PRO A 159 -28.82 -6.24 5.72
C PRO A 159 -27.73 -5.40 5.05
N PHE A 160 -28.05 -4.78 3.92
CA PHE A 160 -27.15 -3.85 3.24
C PHE A 160 -26.94 -2.66 4.17
N ASN A 161 -25.99 -2.77 5.10
CA ASN A 161 -25.57 -1.68 5.96
C ASN A 161 -24.28 -1.12 5.38
N MET A 162 -24.36 0.05 4.76
CA MET A 162 -23.22 0.75 4.17
C MET A 162 -22.37 1.37 5.28
N GLY A 163 -21.61 0.55 6.01
CA GLY A 163 -20.64 1.04 7.01
C GLY A 163 -21.27 1.56 8.29
#